data_AF-A0A8T6J8S4-F1
#
_entry.id   AF-A0A8T6J8S4-F1
#
_cell.length_a   1.000
_cell.length_b   1.000
_cell.length_c   1.000
_cell.angle_alpha   90.00
_cell.angle_beta   90.00
_cell.angle_gamma   90.00
#
_symmetry.space_group_name_H-M   'P 1'
#
loop_
_entity.id
_entity.type
_entity.pdbx_description
1 polymer ?
#
loop_
_entity_poly.entity_id
_entity_poly.type
_entity_poly.pdbx_seq_one_letter_code
_entity_poly.pdbx_strand_id
1 'polypeptide(L)'
;MVLIVALLSLLQASLTLPGIAGIVLTVGMAVDANVLIFERIREELRNGNSPQASIRAGYEKALVTIADANITTLIAAIVLFTFGTGPIKGFAITLSLGILMSMFTAIVGTRAVVNLVYGRRRLRRLAV
;
A
#
# COMPACT_ATOMS: atom_id res chain seq x y z
N MET A 1 5.99 7.29 -5.04
CA MET A 1 7.44 7.13 -5.22
C MET A 1 8.20 8.45 -5.14
N VAL A 2 7.82 9.50 -5.89
CA VAL A 2 8.48 10.82 -5.82
C VAL A 2 8.43 11.48 -4.43
N LEU A 3 7.30 11.35 -3.71
CA LEU A 3 7.14 11.90 -2.35
C LEU A 3 8.04 11.23 -1.29
N ILE A 4 8.35 9.95 -1.44
CA ILE A 4 9.22 9.21 -0.50
C ILE A 4 10.67 9.69 -0.64
N VAL A 5 11.13 9.92 -1.87
CA VAL A 5 12.47 10.46 -2.17
C VAL A 5 12.62 11.90 -1.67
N ALA A 6 11.56 12.71 -1.78
CA ALA A 6 11.53 14.09 -1.31
C ALA A 6 11.58 14.20 0.23
N LEU A 7 10.81 13.37 0.94
CA LEU A 7 10.79 13.33 2.42
C LEU A 7 12.09 12.76 3.01
N LEU A 8 12.69 11.76 2.35
CA LEU A 8 13.99 11.21 2.75
C LEU A 8 15.13 12.24 2.58
N SER A 9 15.06 13.10 1.56
CA SER A 9 16.05 14.19 1.37
C SER A 9 15.91 15.31 2.41
N LEU A 10 14.71 15.52 2.96
CA LEU A 10 14.42 16.60 3.91
C LEU A 10 14.74 16.25 5.37
N LEU A 11 14.74 14.96 5.72
CA LEU A 11 14.88 14.51 7.11
C LEU A 11 16.31 14.21 7.56
N GLN A 12 17.33 14.30 6.70
CA GLN A 12 18.71 13.87 7.00
C GLN A 12 18.76 12.51 7.75
N ALA A 13 17.76 11.65 7.56
CA ALA A 13 17.76 10.32 8.14
C ALA A 13 18.86 9.55 7.41
N SER A 14 19.94 9.20 8.12
CA SER A 14 21.07 8.50 7.52
C SER A 14 20.53 7.31 6.73
N LEU A 15 20.74 7.32 5.41
CA LEU A 15 20.37 6.24 4.49
C LEU A 15 21.30 5.05 4.77
N THR A 16 21.11 4.44 5.93
CA THR A 16 21.84 3.27 6.39
C THR A 16 21.26 2.04 5.69
N LEU A 17 22.04 0.95 5.61
CA LEU A 17 21.57 -0.34 5.07
C LEU A 17 20.14 -0.74 5.53
N PRO A 18 19.76 -0.57 6.81
CA PRO A 18 18.40 -0.86 7.26
C PRO A 18 17.34 0.05 6.63
N GLY A 19 17.60 1.34 6.40
CA GLY A 19 16.63 2.23 5.73
C GLY A 19 16.35 1.77 4.29
N ILE A 20 17.39 1.37 3.56
CA ILE A 20 17.25 0.81 2.20
C ILE A 20 16.46 -0.51 2.24
N ALA A 21 16.70 -1.37 3.23
CA ALA A 21 15.93 -2.59 3.43
C ALA A 21 14.43 -2.32 3.65
N GLY A 22 14.07 -1.24 4.35
CA GLY A 22 12.68 -0.80 4.52
C GLY A 22 12.00 -0.39 3.20
N ILE A 23 12.75 0.25 2.30
CA ILE A 23 12.26 0.61 0.96
C ILE A 23 12.04 -0.65 0.11
N VAL A 24 13.03 -1.55 0.08
CA VAL A 24 12.93 -2.83 -0.67
C VAL A 24 11.75 -3.67 -0.17
N LEU A 25 11.54 -3.72 1.15
CA LEU A 25 10.39 -4.42 1.75
C LEU A 25 9.06 -3.80 1.30
N THR A 26 8.97 -2.47 1.25
CA THR A 26 7.78 -1.76 0.76
C THR A 26 7.48 -2.11 -0.70
N VAL A 27 8.51 -2.23 -1.55
CA VAL A 27 8.37 -2.68 -2.93
C VAL A 27 7.94 -4.15 -3.00
N GLY A 28 8.52 -5.03 -2.17
CA GLY A 28 8.15 -6.44 -2.09
C GLY A 28 6.68 -6.64 -1.73
N MET A 29 6.18 -5.92 -0.73
CA MET A 29 4.76 -5.95 -0.35
C MET A 29 3.83 -5.41 -1.45
N ALA A 30 4.29 -4.43 -2.24
CA ALA A 30 3.52 -3.94 -3.38
C ALA A 30 3.42 -4.98 -4.51
N VAL A 31 4.48 -5.77 -4.74
CA VAL A 31 4.45 -6.88 -5.72
C VAL A 31 3.57 -8.02 -5.21
N ASP A 32 3.69 -8.38 -3.93
CA ASP A 32 2.89 -9.42 -3.29
C ASP A 32 1.38 -9.13 -3.41
N ALA A 33 0.97 -7.88 -3.14
CA ALA A 33 -0.40 -7.43 -3.31
C ALA A 33 -0.93 -7.63 -4.75
N ASN A 34 -0.11 -7.35 -5.76
CA ASN A 34 -0.50 -7.55 -7.16
C ASN A 34 -0.66 -9.02 -7.50
N VAL A 35 0.28 -9.88 -7.05
CA VAL A 35 0.20 -11.33 -7.25
C VAL A 35 -1.04 -11.91 -6.59
N LEU A 36 -1.35 -11.49 -5.34
CA LEU A 36 -2.53 -11.93 -4.60
C LEU A 36 -3.84 -11.62 -5.34
N ILE A 37 -3.95 -10.41 -5.93
CA ILE A 37 -5.12 -10.04 -6.74
C ILE A 37 -5.25 -10.99 -7.94
N PHE A 38 -4.16 -11.24 -8.67
CA PHE A 38 -4.17 -12.14 -9.83
C PHE A 38 -4.53 -13.58 -9.46
N GLU A 39 -3.98 -14.09 -8.34
CA GLU A 39 -4.34 -15.42 -7.84
C GLU A 39 -5.83 -15.49 -7.47
N ARG A 40 -6.36 -14.48 -6.77
CA ARG A 40 -7.77 -14.48 -6.35
C ARG A 40 -8.72 -14.42 -7.54
N ILE A 41 -8.39 -13.63 -8.57
CA ILE A 41 -9.15 -13.58 -9.82
C ILE A 41 -9.10 -14.95 -10.51
N ARG A 42 -7.93 -15.60 -10.57
CA ARG A 42 -7.78 -16.93 -11.18
C ARG A 42 -8.56 -18.01 -10.42
N GLU A 43 -8.62 -17.92 -9.11
CA GLU A 43 -9.37 -18.82 -8.24
C GLU A 43 -10.89 -18.68 -8.46
N GLU A 44 -11.40 -17.44 -8.49
CA GLU A 44 -12.81 -17.16 -8.80
C GLU A 44 -13.18 -17.59 -10.24
N LEU A 45 -12.25 -17.48 -11.19
CA LEU A 45 -12.45 -17.98 -12.56
C LEU A 45 -12.54 -19.52 -12.61
N ARG A 46 -11.73 -20.24 -11.80
CA ARG A 46 -11.82 -21.71 -11.68
C ARG A 46 -13.11 -22.17 -11.00
N ASN A 47 -13.69 -21.35 -10.14
CA ASN A 47 -14.97 -21.61 -9.50
C ASN A 47 -16.19 -21.43 -10.44
N GLY A 48 -15.96 -21.13 -11.73
CA GLY A 48 -17.00 -21.04 -12.75
C GLY A 48 -17.70 -19.68 -12.83
N ASN A 49 -17.20 -18.66 -12.12
CA ASN A 49 -17.73 -17.31 -12.21
C ASN A 49 -17.38 -16.65 -13.55
N SER A 50 -18.29 -15.81 -14.05
CA SER A 50 -18.03 -15.03 -15.28
C SER A 50 -16.79 -14.14 -15.11
N PRO A 51 -15.97 -13.91 -16.16
CA PRO A 51 -14.71 -13.17 -16.04
C PRO A 51 -14.85 -11.80 -15.38
N GLN A 52 -15.93 -11.06 -15.67
CA GLN A 52 -16.19 -9.76 -15.04
C GLN A 52 -16.58 -9.86 -13.56
N ALA A 53 -17.36 -10.88 -13.19
CA ALA A 53 -17.72 -11.13 -11.79
C ALA A 53 -16.49 -11.55 -10.98
N SER A 54 -15.62 -12.40 -11.54
CA SER A 54 -14.38 -12.86 -10.91
C SER A 54 -13.38 -11.73 -10.68
N ILE A 55 -13.25 -10.79 -11.63
CA ILE A 55 -12.40 -9.61 -11.44
C ILE A 55 -12.93 -8.75 -10.30
N ARG A 56 -14.24 -8.48 -10.27
CA ARG A 56 -14.85 -7.62 -9.25
C ARG A 56 -14.77 -8.23 -7.85
N ALA A 57 -15.12 -9.52 -7.73
CA ALA A 57 -15.04 -10.27 -6.49
C ALA A 57 -13.58 -10.45 -6.02
N GLY A 58 -12.65 -10.68 -6.95
CA GLY A 58 -11.22 -10.78 -6.68
C GLY A 58 -10.65 -9.48 -6.11
N TYR A 59 -10.96 -8.33 -6.72
CA TYR A 59 -10.55 -7.03 -6.21
C TYR A 59 -11.15 -6.73 -4.82
N GLU A 60 -12.44 -6.96 -4.63
CA GLU A 60 -13.12 -6.65 -3.36
C GLU A 60 -12.54 -7.46 -2.20
N LYS A 61 -12.29 -8.76 -2.40
CA LYS A 61 -11.67 -9.62 -1.38
C LYS A 61 -10.18 -9.32 -1.18
N ALA A 62 -9.43 -9.16 -2.27
CA ALA A 62 -7.98 -8.92 -2.18
C ALA A 62 -7.66 -7.56 -1.53
N LEU A 63 -8.46 -6.52 -1.78
CA LEU A 63 -8.27 -5.21 -1.15
C LEU A 63 -8.42 -5.28 0.38
N VAL A 64 -9.35 -6.08 0.91
CA VAL A 64 -9.48 -6.29 2.36
C VAL A 64 -8.25 -6.99 2.90
N THR A 65 -7.80 -8.07 2.27
CA THR A 65 -6.59 -8.79 2.69
C THR A 65 -5.33 -7.92 2.65
N ILE A 66 -5.16 -7.10 1.61
CA ILE A 66 -4.03 -6.17 1.47
C ILE A 66 -4.09 -5.09 2.55
N ALA A 67 -5.29 -4.58 2.86
CA ALA A 67 -5.46 -3.60 3.93
C ALA A 67 -5.07 -4.20 5.30
N ASP A 68 -5.53 -5.41 5.62
CA ASP A 68 -5.19 -6.11 6.87
C ASP A 68 -3.69 -6.41 6.98
N ALA A 69 -3.06 -6.82 5.87
CA ALA A 69 -1.62 -7.03 5.81
C ALA A 69 -0.83 -5.73 6.11
N ASN A 70 -1.22 -4.61 5.50
CA ASN A 70 -0.58 -3.32 5.74
C ASN A 70 -0.79 -2.81 7.18
N ILE A 71 -1.98 -3.03 7.75
CA ILE A 71 -2.28 -2.68 9.15
C ILE A 71 -1.41 -3.50 10.11
N THR A 72 -1.29 -4.80 9.88
CA THR A 72 -0.44 -5.68 10.71
C THR A 72 1.02 -5.27 10.62
N THR A 73 1.52 -4.94 9.43
CA THR A 73 2.89 -4.44 9.24
C THR A 73 3.10 -3.08 9.93
N LEU A 74 2.10 -2.20 9.95
CA LEU A 74 2.16 -0.94 10.67
C LEU A 74 2.29 -1.16 12.19
N ILE A 75 1.53 -2.12 12.74
CA ILE A 75 1.64 -2.51 14.15
C ILE A 75 3.05 -3.03 14.45
N ALA A 76 3.57 -3.93 13.60
CA ALA A 76 4.94 -4.43 13.74
C ALA A 76 5.98 -3.31 13.66
N ALA A 77 5.80 -2.34 12.77
CA ALA A 77 6.69 -1.19 12.63
C ALA A 77 6.69 -0.29 13.88
N ILE A 78 5.52 -0.10 14.52
CA ILE A 78 5.39 0.62 15.79
C ILE A 78 6.13 -0.13 16.91
N VAL A 79 5.96 -1.45 17.00
CA VAL A 79 6.68 -2.29 17.99
C VAL A 79 8.19 -2.22 17.76
N LEU A 80 8.65 -2.31 16.50
CA LEU A 80 10.07 -2.17 16.15
C LEU A 80 10.60 -0.77 16.46
N PHE A 81 9.78 0.27 16.37
CA PHE A 81 10.18 1.63 16.73
C PHE A 81 10.35 1.79 18.25
N THR A 82 9.42 1.24 19.04
CA THR A 82 9.44 1.36 20.51
C THR A 82 10.50 0.47 21.16
N PHE A 83 10.65 -0.77 20.67
CA PHE A 83 11.57 -1.76 21.25
C PHE A 83 12.90 -1.92 20.50
N GLY A 84 12.98 -1.45 19.25
CA GLY A 84 14.21 -1.55 18.46
C GLY A 84 15.31 -0.64 18.97
N THR A 85 16.57 -1.03 18.76
CA THR A 85 17.75 -0.23 19.11
C THR A 85 18.66 -0.05 17.89
N GLY A 86 19.41 1.07 17.88
CA GLY A 86 20.39 1.39 16.85
C GLY A 86 19.84 1.31 15.41
N PRO A 87 20.34 0.40 14.55
CA PRO A 87 19.93 0.30 13.14
C PRO A 87 18.44 -0.08 12.94
N ILE A 88 17.84 -0.80 13.89
CA ILE A 88 16.45 -1.28 13.80
C ILE A 88 15.46 -0.11 13.89
N LYS A 89 15.79 0.94 14.66
CA LYS A 89 14.96 2.16 14.70
C LYS A 89 14.92 2.86 13.34
N GLY A 90 16.05 2.91 12.62
CA GLY A 90 16.11 3.50 11.27
C GLY A 90 15.25 2.75 10.25
N PHE A 91 15.25 1.41 10.33
CA PHE A 91 14.35 0.56 9.55
C PHE A 91 12.87 0.82 9.90
N ALA A 92 12.54 0.83 11.19
CA ALA A 92 11.17 1.02 11.66
C ALA A 92 10.58 2.37 11.25
N ILE A 93 11.38 3.45 11.30
CA ILE A 93 10.97 4.80 10.87
C ILE A 93 10.67 4.81 9.37
N THR A 94 11.57 4.24 8.56
CA THR A 94 11.42 4.24 7.10
C THR A 94 10.21 3.40 6.66
N LEU A 95 10.01 2.23 7.28
CA LEU A 95 8.86 1.36 7.03
C LEU A 95 7.54 2.03 7.46
N SER A 96 7.51 2.63 8.66
CA SER A 96 6.32 3.32 9.18
C SER A 96 5.94 4.51 8.30
N LEU A 97 6.92 5.34 7.90
CA LEU A 97 6.69 6.46 6.99
C LEU A 97 6.20 5.98 5.61
N GLY A 98 6.77 4.91 5.06
CA GLY A 98 6.35 4.33 3.79
C GLY A 98 4.88 3.88 3.81
N ILE A 99 4.49 3.14 4.84
CA ILE A 99 3.11 2.63 5.00
C ILE A 99 2.15 3.79 5.30
N LEU A 100 2.47 4.69 6.23
CA LEU A 100 1.62 5.84 6.56
C LEU A 100 1.40 6.74 5.35
N MET A 101 2.46 7.02 4.58
CA MET A 101 2.33 7.85 3.38
C MET A 101 1.50 7.13 2.30
N SER A 102 1.66 5.82 2.14
CA SER A 102 0.86 4.99 1.22
C SER A 102 -0.62 4.96 1.62
N MET A 103 -0.92 4.69 2.89
CA MET A 103 -2.28 4.68 3.43
C MET A 103 -2.92 6.07 3.39
N PHE A 104 -2.18 7.12 3.73
CA PHE A 104 -2.68 8.50 3.62
C PHE A 104 -2.95 8.89 2.17
N THR A 105 -2.08 8.50 1.24
CA THR A 105 -2.34 8.70 -0.20
C THR A 105 -3.55 7.88 -0.67
N ALA A 106 -3.73 6.65 -0.18
CA ALA A 106 -4.87 5.81 -0.52
C ALA A 106 -6.20 6.36 0.05
N ILE A 107 -6.20 6.88 1.29
CA ILE A 107 -7.39 7.36 2.01
C ILE A 107 -7.72 8.80 1.62
N VAL A 108 -6.74 9.70 1.69
CA VAL A 108 -6.91 11.14 1.44
C VAL A 108 -6.59 11.49 0.00
N GLY A 109 -5.53 10.95 -0.58
CA GLY A 109 -5.15 11.23 -1.98
C GLY A 109 -6.18 10.72 -2.98
N THR A 110 -6.64 9.47 -2.85
CA THR A 110 -7.68 8.93 -3.75
C THR A 110 -9.01 9.65 -3.55
N ARG A 111 -9.42 9.94 -2.31
CA ARG A 111 -10.64 10.73 -2.05
C ARG A 111 -10.50 12.16 -2.55
N ALA A 112 -9.35 12.83 -2.39
CA ALA A 112 -9.14 14.20 -2.84
C ALA A 112 -9.04 14.28 -4.36
N VAL A 113 -8.35 13.36 -5.03
CA VAL A 113 -8.28 13.30 -6.50
C VAL A 113 -9.66 12.95 -7.08
N VAL A 114 -10.35 11.96 -6.52
CA VAL A 114 -11.71 11.61 -6.97
C VAL A 114 -12.69 12.76 -6.70
N ASN A 115 -12.62 13.43 -5.55
CA ASN A 115 -13.53 14.52 -5.22
C ASN A 115 -13.17 15.84 -5.95
N LEU A 116 -11.90 16.08 -6.28
CA LEU A 116 -11.47 17.21 -7.10
C LEU A 116 -11.82 17.00 -8.58
N VAL A 117 -11.70 15.77 -9.09
CA VAL A 117 -11.98 15.42 -10.49
C VAL A 117 -13.49 15.20 -10.73
N TYR A 118 -14.22 14.60 -9.78
CA TYR A 118 -15.65 14.27 -9.92
C TYR A 118 -16.61 15.14 -9.08
N GLY A 119 -16.12 15.96 -8.14
CA GLY A 119 -16.97 16.77 -7.25
C GLY A 119 -17.81 17.85 -7.94
N ARG A 120 -17.60 18.10 -9.25
CA ARG A 120 -18.45 19.01 -10.05
C ARG A 120 -19.26 18.33 -11.15
N ARG A 121 -19.24 17.00 -11.31
CA ARG A 121 -20.11 16.31 -12.29
C ARG A 121 -20.64 14.98 -11.77
N ARG A 122 -21.96 14.92 -11.64
CA ARG A 122 -22.76 13.69 -11.56
C ARG A 122 -22.46 12.84 -12.81
N LEU A 123 -21.61 11.83 -12.72
CA LEU A 123 -21.29 10.96 -13.86
C LEU A 123 -21.71 9.52 -13.57
N ARG A 124 -22.61 9.05 -14.43
CA ARG A 124 -23.43 7.83 -14.34
C ARG A 124 -22.78 6.59 -14.95
N ARG A 125 -21.55 6.64 -15.49
CA ARG A 125 -20.87 5.50 -16.14
C ARG A 125 -19.34 5.64 -16.12
N LEU A 126 -18.67 4.50 -16.00
CA LEU A 126 -17.22 4.29 -16.13
C LEU A 126 -16.86 3.89 -17.57
N ALA A 127 -15.74 4.40 -18.06
CA ALA A 127 -14.95 3.91 -19.18
C ALA A 127 -13.50 4.18 -18.74
N VAL A 128 -12.55 3.25 -18.69
CA VAL A 128 -12.35 1.95 -19.36
C VAL A 128 -11.60 1.05 -18.37
#